data_AF-A0A943LDV8-F1
#
_entry.id   AF-A0A943LDV8-F1
#
_cell.length_a   1.000
_cell.length_b   1.000
_cell.length_c   1.000
_cell.angle_alpha   90.00
_cell.angle_beta   90.00
_cell.angle_gamma   90.00
#
_symmetry.space_group_name_H-M   'P 1'
#
loop_
_entity.id
_entity.type
_entity.pdbx_description
1 polymer ?
#
loop_
_entity_poly.entity_id
_entity_poly.type
_entity_poly.pdbx_seq_one_letter_code
_entity_poly.pdbx_strand_id
1 'polypeptide(L)'
;MSSYAKVIVNGSPITKSNFKLHNVNGRAILPYNSGQYHDRYALYEQEIAYIARSQNPEIVLTESLIALLKVYYKSEKRHPDTINICKSIFDGVEKSGLIVNDAQVRRIVIEEFYDKENPRFELELFGESEYSLKYSVLPKETLTKKNEYKPLRKNFHEKSISNLKQETIKPDKVCSMCKKSIISDDFITADKGKTLICKNCFKKLF
;
A
#
# COMPACT_ATOMS: atom_id res chain seq x y z
N MET A 1 -12.74 -13.79 30.79
CA MET A 1 -12.17 -12.82 29.85
C MET A 1 -12.38 -13.39 28.45
N SER A 2 -12.80 -12.57 27.48
CA SER A 2 -12.90 -13.04 26.10
C SER A 2 -11.49 -13.20 25.54
N SER A 3 -11.16 -14.39 25.03
CA SER A 3 -9.95 -14.70 24.26
C SER A 3 -10.12 -14.35 22.77
N TYR A 4 -11.23 -13.73 22.40
CA TYR A 4 -11.59 -13.39 21.02
C TYR A 4 -12.01 -11.92 20.89
N ALA A 5 -11.64 -11.31 19.77
CA ALA A 5 -12.15 -10.01 19.35
C ALA A 5 -12.28 -9.93 17.83
N LYS A 6 -13.27 -9.17 17.36
CA LYS A 6 -13.46 -8.86 15.93
C LYS A 6 -13.50 -7.36 15.72
N VAL A 7 -12.77 -6.90 14.71
CA VAL A 7 -12.70 -5.49 14.30
C VAL A 7 -13.06 -5.38 12.84
N ILE A 8 -14.05 -4.56 12.52
CA ILE A 8 -14.47 -4.26 11.14
C ILE A 8 -14.36 -2.76 10.93
N VAL A 9 -13.51 -2.34 9.99
CA VAL A 9 -13.33 -0.92 9.65
C VAL A 9 -13.65 -0.72 8.18
N ASN A 10 -14.57 0.21 7.93
CA ASN A 10 -15.01 0.54 6.58
C ASN A 10 -13.96 1.39 5.85
N GLY A 11 -14.02 1.37 4.52
CA GLY A 11 -13.08 2.05 3.65
C GLY A 11 -11.95 1.14 3.17
N SER A 12 -11.30 1.54 2.07
CA SER A 12 -10.15 0.80 1.55
C SER A 12 -8.95 0.98 2.47
N PRO A 13 -8.30 -0.11 2.93
CA PRO A 13 -7.14 0.01 3.80
C PRO A 13 -6.01 0.79 3.14
N ILE A 14 -5.25 1.52 3.95
CA ILE A 14 -4.15 2.38 3.48
C ILE A 14 -2.84 1.85 4.10
N THR A 15 -1.79 1.77 3.29
CA THR A 15 -0.45 1.39 3.76
C THR A 15 0.15 2.46 4.65
N LYS A 16 1.07 2.07 5.54
CA LYS A 16 1.83 3.03 6.33
C LYS A 16 2.74 3.87 5.44
N SER A 17 2.87 5.16 5.73
CA SER A 17 3.90 5.98 5.11
C SER A 17 5.23 5.82 5.82
N ASN A 18 6.31 5.78 5.05
CA ASN A 18 7.65 5.95 5.60
C ASN A 18 7.99 7.44 5.87
N PHE A 19 7.12 8.37 5.50
CA PHE A 19 7.35 9.79 5.70
C PHE A 19 7.31 10.13 7.19
N LYS A 20 8.40 10.69 7.69
CA LYS A 20 8.58 11.12 9.08
C LYS A 20 9.11 12.55 9.06
N LEU A 21 8.53 13.41 9.88
CA LEU A 21 9.11 14.71 10.20
C LEU A 21 10.13 14.50 11.33
N HIS A 22 11.20 15.30 11.35
CA HIS A 22 12.17 15.27 12.44
C HIS A 22 12.10 16.59 13.19
N ASN A 23 12.04 16.53 14.52
CA ASN A 23 12.17 17.73 15.35
C ASN A 23 13.63 18.19 15.42
N VAL A 24 13.87 19.32 16.09
CA VAL A 24 15.21 19.89 16.32
C VAL A 24 16.18 18.92 17.02
N ASN A 25 15.65 17.91 17.73
CA ASN A 25 16.43 16.87 18.42
C ASN A 25 16.57 15.58 17.58
N GLY A 26 16.18 15.60 16.30
CA GLY A 26 16.26 14.46 15.39
C GLY A 26 15.20 13.36 15.60
N ARG A 27 14.29 13.52 16.58
CA ARG A 27 13.23 12.53 16.85
C ARG A 27 12.22 12.54 15.70
N ALA A 28 11.94 11.35 15.17
CA ALA A 28 10.91 11.15 14.16
C ALA A 28 9.51 11.32 14.75
N ILE A 29 8.68 12.11 14.05
CA ILE A 29 7.29 12.43 14.37
C ILE A 29 6.46 12.13 13.13
N LEU A 30 5.36 11.39 13.29
CA LEU A 30 4.37 11.24 12.24
C LEU A 30 3.56 12.55 12.16
N PRO A 31 3.46 13.20 10.98
CA PRO A 31 2.66 14.41 10.84
C PRO A 31 1.20 14.13 11.22
N TYR A 32 0.63 15.02 12.02
CA TYR A 32 -0.78 15.00 12.38
C TYR A 32 -1.30 16.44 12.40
N ASN A 33 -2.54 16.64 11.93
CA ASN A 33 -3.23 17.92 11.93
C ASN A 33 -2.45 19.10 11.31
N SER A 34 -1.59 18.79 10.32
CA SER A 34 -0.85 19.76 9.52
C SER A 34 -1.66 20.30 8.33
N GLY A 35 -2.82 19.70 8.05
CA GLY A 35 -3.64 19.98 6.87
C GLY A 35 -3.06 19.38 5.58
N GLN A 36 -1.98 18.60 5.68
CA GLN A 36 -1.28 18.03 4.54
C GLN A 36 -1.71 16.58 4.27
N TYR A 37 -1.44 16.12 3.05
CA TYR A 37 -1.76 14.76 2.61
C TYR A 37 -1.23 13.66 3.55
N HIS A 38 -0.07 13.88 4.17
CA HIS A 38 0.56 12.89 5.05
C HIS A 38 -0.16 12.69 6.39
N ASP A 39 -1.10 13.58 6.77
CA ASP A 39 -1.89 13.40 7.99
C ASP A 39 -2.82 12.18 7.91
N ARG A 40 -3.15 11.75 6.69
CA ARG A 40 -4.08 10.62 6.44
C ARG A 40 -3.68 9.34 7.15
N TYR A 41 -2.38 9.11 7.36
CA TYR A 41 -1.88 7.89 8.00
C TYR A 41 -2.15 7.93 9.50
N ALA A 42 -1.87 9.06 10.15
CA ALA A 42 -2.18 9.26 11.55
C ALA A 42 -3.69 9.21 11.80
N LEU A 43 -4.49 9.85 10.93
CA LEU A 43 -5.95 9.83 11.01
C LEU A 43 -6.51 8.42 10.83
N TYR A 44 -5.98 7.65 9.87
CA TYR A 44 -6.41 6.27 9.65
C TYR A 44 -6.10 5.37 10.85
N GLU A 45 -4.91 5.48 11.46
CA GLU A 45 -4.59 4.74 12.69
C GLU A 45 -5.54 5.13 13.85
N GLN A 46 -5.94 6.40 13.96
CA GLN A 46 -6.90 6.85 14.97
C GLN A 46 -8.33 6.34 14.70
N GLU A 47 -8.74 6.32 13.44
CA GLU A 47 -10.03 5.77 13.03
C GLU A 47 -10.13 4.28 13.39
N ILE A 48 -9.10 3.50 13.08
CA ILE A 48 -9.02 2.09 13.50
C ILE A 48 -9.09 2.00 15.03
N ALA A 49 -8.31 2.82 15.74
CA ALA A 49 -8.26 2.79 17.19
C ALA A 49 -9.64 3.04 17.83
N TYR A 50 -10.35 4.03 17.31
CA TYR A 50 -11.70 4.39 17.75
C TYR A 50 -12.70 3.26 17.47
N ILE A 51 -12.73 2.75 16.24
CA ILE A 51 -13.68 1.71 15.83
C ILE A 51 -13.44 0.40 16.59
N ALA A 52 -12.18 -0.02 16.72
CA ALA A 52 -11.82 -1.24 17.43
C ALA A 52 -12.29 -1.20 18.89
N ARG A 53 -12.05 -0.07 19.58
CA ARG A 53 -12.49 0.14 20.96
C ARG A 53 -14.01 0.24 21.08
N SER A 54 -14.68 0.87 20.11
CA SER A 54 -16.15 0.96 20.09
C SER A 54 -16.82 -0.39 19.88
N GLN A 55 -16.24 -1.29 19.08
CA GLN A 55 -16.78 -2.62 18.81
C GLN A 55 -16.47 -3.62 19.92
N ASN A 56 -15.36 -3.41 20.65
CA ASN A 56 -14.87 -4.31 21.69
C ASN A 56 -14.65 -3.53 23.00
N PRO A 57 -15.70 -2.97 23.61
CA PRO A 57 -15.57 -2.18 24.83
C PRO A 57 -15.01 -3.05 25.96
N GLU A 58 -14.05 -2.51 26.72
CA GLU A 58 -13.41 -3.13 27.89
C GLU A 58 -12.64 -4.45 27.62
N ILE A 59 -12.53 -4.88 26.36
CA ILE A 59 -11.73 -6.05 25.99
C ILE A 59 -10.27 -5.62 25.80
N VAL A 60 -9.38 -6.30 26.52
CA VAL A 60 -7.93 -6.19 26.33
C VAL A 60 -7.37 -7.61 26.26
N LEU A 61 -6.84 -7.97 25.09
CA LEU A 61 -6.20 -9.26 24.86
C LEU A 61 -4.73 -9.17 25.28
N THR A 62 -4.33 -9.94 26.28
CA THR A 62 -2.97 -9.88 26.88
C THR A 62 -2.07 -11.07 26.54
N GLU A 63 -2.62 -12.14 25.97
CA GLU A 63 -1.88 -13.35 25.61
C GLU A 63 -1.35 -13.33 24.17
N SER A 64 -0.73 -14.43 23.72
CA SER A 64 -0.33 -14.61 22.31
C SER A 64 -1.56 -14.82 21.41
N LEU A 65 -1.53 -14.26 20.21
CA LEU A 65 -2.69 -14.15 19.33
C LEU A 65 -2.46 -14.79 17.95
N ILE A 66 -3.55 -15.34 17.43
CA ILE A 66 -3.74 -15.72 16.04
C ILE A 66 -4.61 -14.64 15.40
N ALA A 67 -4.16 -14.07 14.28
CA ALA A 67 -4.88 -13.07 13.52
C ALA A 67 -5.39 -13.63 12.18
N LEU A 68 -6.67 -13.44 11.89
CA LEU A 68 -7.25 -13.64 10.56
C LEU A 68 -7.65 -12.27 10.01
N LEU A 69 -6.96 -11.81 8.97
CA LEU A 69 -7.18 -10.52 8.35
C LEU A 69 -7.78 -10.71 6.96
N LYS A 70 -9.03 -10.31 6.78
CA LYS A 70 -9.71 -10.27 5.48
C LYS A 70 -9.77 -8.84 4.99
N VAL A 71 -9.36 -8.62 3.75
CA VAL A 71 -9.27 -7.29 3.16
C VAL A 71 -10.12 -7.23 1.91
N TYR A 72 -11.02 -6.26 1.86
CA TYR A 72 -11.95 -6.05 0.76
C TYR A 72 -11.58 -4.76 0.02
N TYR A 73 -10.98 -4.91 -1.16
CA TYR A 73 -10.58 -3.78 -2.00
C TYR A 73 -11.68 -3.36 -2.97
N LYS A 74 -11.73 -2.05 -3.24
CA LYS A 74 -12.68 -1.48 -4.20
C LYS A 74 -12.41 -1.87 -5.66
N SER A 75 -11.16 -2.20 -6.01
CA SER A 75 -10.75 -2.50 -7.38
C SER A 75 -9.60 -3.49 -7.44
N GLU A 76 -9.71 -4.44 -8.36
CA GLU A 76 -8.66 -5.42 -8.71
C GLU A 76 -7.42 -4.80 -9.36
N LYS A 77 -7.56 -3.63 -10.02
CA LYS A 77 -6.48 -3.09 -10.85
C LYS A 77 -5.42 -2.33 -10.07
N ARG A 78 -5.84 -1.59 -9.04
CA ARG A 78 -4.94 -0.73 -8.26
C ARG A 78 -5.46 -0.64 -6.84
N HIS A 79 -4.83 -1.42 -5.97
CA HIS A 79 -4.96 -1.35 -4.53
C HIS A 79 -3.55 -1.35 -3.93
N PRO A 80 -3.39 -0.91 -2.68
CA PRO A 80 -2.14 -1.09 -1.96
C PRO A 80 -1.79 -2.57 -1.83
N ASP A 81 -0.49 -2.85 -1.66
CA ASP A 81 -0.04 -4.21 -1.39
C ASP A 81 -0.58 -4.69 -0.05
N THR A 82 -1.23 -5.84 -0.07
CA THR A 82 -1.92 -6.43 1.08
C THR A 82 -0.96 -6.77 2.23
N ILE A 83 0.30 -7.04 1.91
CA ILE A 83 1.36 -7.25 2.91
C ILE A 83 1.68 -5.94 3.66
N ASN A 84 1.63 -4.80 2.97
CA ASN A 84 2.06 -3.51 3.52
C ASN A 84 0.97 -2.87 4.42
N ILE A 85 -0.30 -3.22 4.24
CA ILE A 85 -1.39 -2.68 5.05
C ILE A 85 -1.43 -3.28 6.46
N CYS A 86 -0.90 -4.49 6.67
CA CYS A 86 -0.91 -5.15 7.98
C CYS A 86 -0.30 -4.27 9.06
N LYS A 87 0.84 -3.64 8.78
CA LYS A 87 1.51 -2.75 9.73
C LYS A 87 0.61 -1.61 10.20
N SER A 88 -0.01 -0.92 9.24
CA SER A 88 -0.95 0.18 9.48
C SER A 88 -2.14 -0.26 10.33
N ILE A 89 -2.67 -1.46 10.07
CA ILE A 89 -3.81 -2.00 10.80
C ILE A 89 -3.43 -2.35 12.25
N PHE A 90 -2.34 -3.07 12.46
CA PHE A 90 -1.92 -3.45 13.82
C PHE A 90 -1.46 -2.25 14.65
N ASP A 91 -0.79 -1.26 14.04
CA ASP A 91 -0.48 0.01 14.73
C ASP A 91 -1.76 0.69 15.26
N GLY A 92 -2.84 0.72 14.45
CA GLY A 92 -4.14 1.26 14.85
C GLY A 92 -4.83 0.42 15.93
N VAL A 93 -4.77 -0.91 15.82
CA VAL A 93 -5.36 -1.83 16.80
C VAL A 93 -4.61 -1.79 18.14
N GLU A 94 -3.28 -1.71 18.14
CA GLU A 94 -2.48 -1.49 19.35
C GLU A 94 -2.85 -0.16 20.02
N LYS A 95 -2.96 0.92 19.23
CA LYS A 95 -3.39 2.23 19.73
C LYS A 95 -4.79 2.21 20.35
N SER A 96 -5.66 1.30 19.91
CA SER A 96 -6.99 1.10 20.50
C SER A 96 -6.94 0.55 21.93
N GLY A 97 -5.83 -0.07 22.33
CA GLY A 97 -5.70 -0.82 23.58
C GLY A 97 -6.36 -2.21 23.57
N LEU A 98 -6.95 -2.63 22.44
CA LEU A 98 -7.52 -3.98 22.27
C LEU A 98 -6.45 -5.07 22.40
N ILE A 99 -5.22 -4.76 21.96
CA ILE A 99 -4.02 -5.56 22.20
C ILE A 99 -2.98 -4.67 22.90
N VAL A 100 -2.11 -5.29 23.69
CA VAL A 100 -1.00 -4.62 24.39
C VAL A 100 0.12 -4.24 23.42
N ASN A 101 0.43 -5.12 22.47
CA ASN A 101 1.52 -4.93 21.51
C ASN A 101 1.31 -5.79 20.25
N ASP A 102 1.69 -5.28 19.08
CA ASP A 102 1.65 -6.04 17.83
C ASP A 102 2.47 -7.35 17.87
N ALA A 103 3.53 -7.42 18.69
CA ALA A 103 4.31 -8.64 18.92
C ALA A 103 3.53 -9.81 19.53
N GLN A 104 2.33 -9.57 20.09
CA GLN A 104 1.44 -10.64 20.52
C GLN A 104 0.96 -11.49 19.36
N VAL A 105 0.89 -10.93 18.14
CA VAL A 105 0.39 -11.65 16.95
C VAL A 105 1.46 -12.60 16.45
N ARG A 106 1.35 -13.87 16.82
CA ARG A 106 2.33 -14.93 16.46
C ARG A 106 2.01 -15.63 15.15
N ARG A 107 0.74 -15.64 14.76
CA ARG A 107 0.27 -16.23 13.50
C ARG A 107 -0.66 -15.27 12.82
N ILE A 108 -0.46 -15.07 11.52
CA ILE A 108 -1.32 -14.20 10.72
C ILE A 108 -1.70 -14.89 9.41
N VAL A 109 -3.00 -14.89 9.11
CA VAL A 109 -3.54 -15.22 7.79
C VAL A 109 -4.09 -13.95 7.19
N ILE A 110 -3.75 -13.74 5.91
CA ILE A 110 -4.25 -12.59 5.18
C ILE A 110 -4.97 -13.10 3.95
N GLU A 111 -6.22 -12.72 3.81
CA GLU A 111 -7.07 -13.05 2.67
C GLU A 111 -7.47 -11.75 1.95
N GLU A 112 -7.35 -11.79 0.63
CA GLU A 112 -7.69 -10.68 -0.25
C GLU A 112 -8.99 -10.97 -0.99
N PHE A 113 -9.89 -9.99 -0.97
CA PHE A 113 -11.18 -10.01 -1.63
C PHE A 113 -11.42 -8.68 -2.34
N TYR A 114 -12.40 -8.67 -3.26
CA TYR A 114 -12.82 -7.47 -3.97
C TYR A 114 -14.29 -7.19 -3.70
N ASP A 115 -14.57 -6.00 -3.16
CA ASP A 115 -15.90 -5.49 -2.90
C ASP A 115 -15.93 -4.00 -3.28
N LYS A 116 -16.56 -3.72 -4.42
CA LYS A 116 -16.60 -2.36 -4.98
C LYS A 116 -17.54 -1.44 -4.20
N GLU A 117 -18.55 -2.02 -3.58
CA GLU A 117 -19.61 -1.29 -2.88
C GLU A 117 -19.20 -1.00 -1.44
N ASN A 118 -18.67 -2.01 -0.74
CA ASN A 118 -18.33 -1.94 0.68
C ASN A 118 -16.88 -2.37 0.94
N PRO A 119 -15.88 -1.58 0.49
CA PRO A 119 -14.49 -1.84 0.83
C PRO A 119 -14.30 -1.69 2.35
N ARG A 120 -13.55 -2.61 2.95
CA ARG A 120 -13.33 -2.68 4.40
C ARG A 120 -12.17 -3.63 4.71
N PHE A 121 -11.75 -3.68 5.96
CA PHE A 121 -11.06 -4.86 6.47
C PHE A 121 -11.85 -5.47 7.63
N GLU A 122 -11.71 -6.78 7.78
CA GLU A 122 -12.20 -7.54 8.93
C GLU A 122 -10.99 -8.23 9.56
N LEU A 123 -10.73 -7.90 10.82
CA LEU A 123 -9.67 -8.51 11.61
C LEU A 123 -10.32 -9.31 12.74
N GLU A 124 -9.98 -10.58 12.82
CA GLU A 124 -10.35 -11.45 13.92
C GLU A 124 -9.09 -11.85 14.69
N LEU A 125 -9.14 -11.74 16.01
CA LEU A 125 -8.05 -12.04 16.92
C LEU A 125 -8.49 -13.16 17.87
N PHE A 126 -7.67 -14.20 18.00
CA PHE A 126 -7.94 -15.37 18.84
C PHE A 126 -6.76 -15.64 19.77
N GLY A 127 -7.03 -15.94 21.04
CA GLY A 127 -6.03 -16.36 22.02
C GLY A 127 -5.46 -17.74 21.70
N GLU A 128 -4.13 -17.85 21.65
CA GLU A 128 -3.44 -19.13 21.39
C GLU A 128 -3.66 -20.18 22.51
N SER A 129 -4.08 -19.76 23.70
CA SER A 129 -4.41 -20.70 24.78
C SER A 129 -5.66 -21.54 24.50
N GLU A 130 -6.63 -20.99 23.76
CA GLU A 130 -7.92 -21.63 23.50
C GLU A 130 -8.08 -22.09 22.04
N TYR A 131 -7.39 -21.42 21.11
CA TYR A 131 -7.56 -21.65 19.67
C TYR A 131 -6.28 -22.16 19.03
N SER A 132 -6.46 -23.03 18.02
CA SER A 132 -5.38 -23.50 17.17
C SER A 132 -5.76 -23.37 15.70
N LEU A 133 -4.77 -23.04 14.87
CA LEU A 133 -4.94 -22.86 13.43
C LEU A 133 -4.21 -23.96 12.67
N LYS A 134 -4.95 -24.65 11.79
CA LYS A 134 -4.47 -25.75 10.94
C LYS A 134 -4.71 -25.41 9.48
N TYR A 135 -3.77 -25.75 8.61
CA TYR A 135 -3.89 -25.53 7.17
C TYR A 135 -3.64 -26.83 6.40
N SER A 136 -4.32 -26.98 5.27
CA SER A 136 -4.04 -27.99 4.27
C SER A 136 -4.07 -27.35 2.88
N VAL A 137 -3.13 -27.72 2.02
CA VAL A 137 -3.10 -27.29 0.61
C VAL A 137 -3.53 -28.49 -0.22
N LEU A 138 -4.70 -28.37 -0.86
CA LEU A 138 -5.30 -29.43 -1.66
C LEU A 138 -5.32 -29.03 -3.14
N PRO A 139 -5.19 -30.00 -4.06
CA PRO A 139 -5.43 -29.73 -5.47
C PRO A 139 -6.89 -29.33 -5.69
N LYS A 140 -7.11 -28.33 -6.54
CA LYS A 140 -8.47 -27.96 -6.95
C LYS A 140 -9.02 -29.02 -7.91
N GLU A 141 -10.26 -29.43 -7.70
CA GLU A 141 -10.99 -30.33 -8.62
C GLU A 141 -11.19 -29.71 -10.01
N THR A 142 -11.35 -28.38 -10.04
CA THR A 142 -11.51 -27.61 -11.28
C THR A 142 -10.43 -26.53 -11.39
N LEU A 143 -9.81 -26.44 -12.57
CA LEU A 143 -8.77 -25.46 -12.85
C LEU A 143 -9.39 -24.06 -12.97
N THR A 144 -8.97 -23.14 -12.11
CA THR A 144 -9.28 -21.72 -12.23
C THR A 144 -8.35 -21.05 -13.23
N LYS A 145 -8.83 -20.00 -13.92
CA LYS A 145 -8.01 -19.19 -14.83
C LYS A 145 -6.79 -18.65 -14.09
N LYS A 146 -5.60 -18.80 -14.69
CA LYS A 146 -4.35 -18.27 -14.13
C LYS A 146 -4.36 -16.75 -14.16
N ASN A 147 -3.92 -16.13 -13.07
CA ASN A 147 -3.62 -14.70 -13.04
C ASN A 147 -2.12 -14.52 -13.28
N GLU A 148 -1.75 -13.97 -14.44
CA GLU A 148 -0.35 -13.80 -14.83
C GLU A 148 0.17 -12.42 -14.40
N TYR A 149 1.22 -12.41 -13.59
CA TYR A 149 1.90 -11.18 -13.20
C TYR A 149 3.01 -10.85 -14.20
N LYS A 150 2.99 -9.62 -14.72
CA LYS A 150 4.05 -9.10 -15.59
C LYS A 150 4.88 -8.06 -14.83
N PRO A 151 6.21 -8.05 -14.98
CA PRO A 151 7.03 -7.00 -14.43
C PRO A 151 6.56 -5.62 -14.91
N LEU A 152 6.46 -4.66 -14.00
CA LEU A 152 6.08 -3.27 -14.33
C LEU A 152 7.09 -2.57 -15.23
N ARG A 153 8.33 -3.08 -15.32
CA ARG A 153 9.39 -2.54 -16.20
C ARG A 153 9.42 -3.35 -17.50
N LYS A 154 9.12 -2.69 -18.61
CA LYS A 154 9.24 -3.24 -19.99
C LYS A 154 10.70 -3.50 -20.44
N ASN A 155 11.69 -3.31 -19.59
CA ASN A 155 13.11 -3.39 -19.95
C ASN A 155 13.80 -4.63 -19.38
N PHE A 156 13.13 -5.79 -19.41
CA PHE A 156 13.91 -7.01 -19.55
C PHE A 156 14.34 -7.06 -21.01
N HIS A 157 15.61 -6.75 -21.24
CA HIS A 157 16.25 -6.91 -22.54
C HIS A 157 16.13 -8.37 -22.99
N GLU A 158 15.06 -8.72 -23.69
CA GLU A 158 15.20 -9.59 -24.84
C GLU A 158 15.86 -8.72 -25.92
N LYS A 159 17.19 -8.74 -25.97
CA LYS A 159 17.89 -8.32 -27.18
C LYS A 159 17.50 -9.32 -28.28
N SER A 160 16.40 -9.06 -28.97
CA SER A 160 16.18 -9.63 -30.29
C SER A 160 17.23 -9.03 -31.21
N ILE A 161 18.30 -9.80 -31.41
CA ILE A 161 19.29 -9.55 -32.45
C ILE A 161 18.58 -9.84 -33.78
N SER A 162 17.96 -8.82 -34.39
CA SER A 162 17.84 -8.69 -35.84
C SER A 162 16.83 -7.59 -36.19
N ASN A 163 17.33 -6.40 -36.50
CA ASN A 163 17.23 -5.80 -37.84
C ASN A 163 17.46 -4.30 -37.73
N LEU A 164 18.70 -3.92 -38.05
CA LEU A 164 19.00 -2.58 -38.53
C LEU A 164 18.14 -2.29 -39.76
N LYS A 165 17.20 -1.35 -39.65
CA LYS A 165 16.76 -0.55 -40.78
C LYS A 165 16.82 0.92 -40.38
N GLN A 166 17.68 1.63 -41.12
CA GLN A 166 17.83 3.07 -41.10
C GLN A 166 16.57 3.77 -41.61
N GLU A 167 16.53 5.08 -41.32
CA GLU A 167 15.68 6.14 -41.88
C GLU A 167 14.28 6.25 -41.25
N THR A 168 13.93 7.35 -40.60
CA THR A 168 13.79 8.66 -41.25
C THR A 168 13.75 9.78 -40.20
N ILE A 169 14.38 10.90 -40.54
CA ILE A 169 14.41 12.17 -39.80
C ILE A 169 12.97 12.64 -39.54
N LYS A 170 12.60 12.84 -38.26
CA LYS A 170 11.31 13.36 -37.81
C LYS A 170 11.52 14.52 -36.81
N PRO A 171 10.57 15.46 -36.73
CA PRO A 171 10.81 16.90 -36.66
C PRO A 171 11.46 17.35 -35.36
N ASP A 172 12.24 18.43 -35.43
CA ASP A 172 12.93 19.07 -34.31
C ASP A 172 12.00 19.21 -33.09
N LYS A 173 12.24 18.39 -32.05
CA LYS A 173 11.55 18.53 -30.76
C LYS A 173 12.06 19.83 -30.14
N VAL A 174 11.21 20.84 -29.97
CA VAL A 174 11.63 22.12 -29.38
C VAL A 174 11.28 22.17 -27.89
N CYS A 175 12.23 22.61 -27.07
CA CYS A 175 11.99 22.83 -25.64
C CYS A 175 11.05 24.02 -25.41
N SER A 176 9.95 23.83 -24.70
CA SER A 176 8.97 24.86 -24.32
C SER A 176 9.57 25.96 -23.44
N MET A 177 10.67 25.69 -22.73
CA MET A 177 11.32 26.66 -21.81
C MET A 177 12.40 27.50 -22.47
N CYS A 178 13.28 26.90 -23.29
CA CYS A 178 14.40 27.61 -23.90
C CYS A 178 14.29 27.78 -25.41
N LYS A 179 13.22 27.26 -26.04
CA LYS A 179 12.96 27.28 -27.47
C LYS A 179 14.10 26.72 -28.34
N LYS A 180 15.04 25.97 -27.75
CA LYS A 180 16.11 25.29 -28.48
C LYS A 180 15.63 23.93 -28.98
N SER A 181 16.13 23.51 -30.14
CA SER A 181 15.93 22.17 -30.67
C SER A 181 16.61 21.13 -29.77
N ILE A 182 15.91 20.02 -29.55
CA ILE A 182 16.35 18.88 -28.77
C ILE A 182 16.73 17.79 -29.78
N ILE A 183 18.02 17.56 -29.90
CA ILE A 183 18.63 16.69 -30.93
C ILE A 183 18.65 15.22 -30.49
N SER A 184 18.20 14.91 -29.27
CA SER A 184 18.25 13.57 -28.67
C SER A 184 16.99 13.23 -27.87
N ASP A 185 16.83 11.98 -27.43
CA ASP A 185 15.73 11.56 -26.53
C ASP A 185 15.88 12.09 -25.08
N ASP A 186 16.59 13.21 -24.90
CA ASP A 186 17.00 13.75 -23.61
C ASP A 186 16.09 14.90 -23.15
N PHE A 187 14.79 14.61 -23.07
CA PHE A 187 13.74 15.55 -22.69
C PHE A 187 12.73 14.93 -21.70
N ILE A 188 12.02 15.81 -21.01
CA ILE A 188 10.96 15.47 -20.06
C ILE A 188 9.65 16.03 -20.61
N THR A 189 8.57 15.27 -20.47
CA THR A 189 7.23 15.70 -20.87
C THR A 189 6.37 16.06 -19.65
N ALA A 190 5.57 17.11 -19.79
CA ALA A 190 4.50 17.48 -18.85
C ALA A 190 3.16 17.61 -19.60
N ASP A 191 2.05 17.70 -18.87
CA ASP A 191 0.69 17.89 -19.41
C ASP A 191 0.27 16.84 -20.46
N LYS A 192 0.44 15.56 -20.13
CA LYS A 192 0.15 14.43 -21.03
C LYS A 192 0.91 14.53 -22.38
N GLY A 193 2.11 15.10 -22.37
CA GLY A 193 2.97 15.19 -23.55
C GLY A 193 2.89 16.50 -24.32
N LYS A 194 2.08 17.47 -23.88
CA LYS A 194 1.96 18.79 -24.53
C LYS A 194 3.16 19.69 -24.31
N THR A 195 3.83 19.54 -23.17
CA THR A 195 4.96 20.40 -22.77
C THR A 195 6.25 19.59 -22.83
N LEU A 196 7.24 20.08 -23.57
CA LEU A 196 8.55 19.43 -23.74
C LEU A 196 9.63 20.26 -23.05
N ILE A 197 10.35 19.70 -22.08
CA ILE A 197 11.38 20.42 -21.31
C ILE A 197 12.71 19.68 -21.45
N CYS A 198 13.77 20.37 -21.89
CA CYS A 198 15.11 19.77 -21.93
C CYS A 198 15.70 19.63 -20.52
N LYS A 199 16.57 18.64 -20.30
CA LYS A 199 17.18 18.38 -18.99
C LYS A 199 17.92 19.58 -18.39
N ASN A 200 18.52 20.43 -19.22
CA ASN A 200 19.20 21.64 -18.73
C ASN A 200 18.22 22.66 -18.14
N CYS A 201 17.03 22.82 -18.74
CA CYS A 201 15.99 23.66 -18.15
C CYS A 201 15.40 23.01 -16.91
N PHE A 202 15.23 21.69 -16.90
CA PHE A 202 14.73 20.98 -15.73
C PHE A 202 15.68 21.06 -14.53
N LYS A 203 16.99 20.89 -14.74
CA LYS A 203 18.01 21.03 -13.69
C LYS A 203 18.13 22.46 -13.14
N LYS A 204 17.61 23.47 -13.82
CA LYS A 204 17.58 24.85 -13.30
C LYS A 204 16.35 25.14 -12.42
N LEU A 205 15.36 24.23 -12.42
CA LEU A 205 14.17 24.34 -11.58
C LEU A 205 14.41 23.76 -10.17
N PHE A 206 15.59 23.21 -9.90
CA PHE A 206 16.01 22.64 -8.62
C PHE A 206 17.43 23.07 -8.27
#